data_AF-X1VLA6-F1
#
_entry.id   AF-X1VLA6-F1
#
_cell.length_a   1.000
_cell.length_b   1.000
_cell.length_c   1.000
_cell.angle_alpha   90.00
_cell.angle_beta   90.00
_cell.angle_gamma   90.00
#
_symmetry.space_group_name_H-M   'P 1'
#
loop_
_entity.id
_entity.type
_entity.pdbx_description
1 polymer ?
#
loop_
_entity_poly.entity_id
_entity_poly.type
_entity_poly.pdbx_seq_one_letter_code
_entity_poly.pdbx_strand_id
1 'polypeptide(L)'
;MAEIVGIRFKKAGRVYYFDAAGFDLEVNDYVVINTARGLELGQVVTPSEQVLDSEVGRPLKSVVRKAEPEDIKRAQEFEGREKEALTECGKLITKLNLPMKLLSAEHNLDGSRLTFFFSAAERVDFRELVRELSKRLKVR
;
A
#
# COMPACT_ATOMS: atom_id res chain seq x y z
N MET A 1 17.41 -22.03 -1.61
CA MET A 1 16.46 -21.99 -2.75
C MET A 1 15.28 -21.20 -2.26
N ALA A 2 15.29 -19.90 -2.52
CA ALA A 2 14.15 -19.03 -2.29
C ALA A 2 13.29 -19.00 -3.55
N GLU A 3 11.99 -19.23 -3.39
CA GLU A 3 11.02 -19.02 -4.45
C GLU A 3 10.66 -17.53 -4.47
N ILE A 4 11.04 -16.84 -5.54
CA ILE A 4 10.82 -15.40 -5.65
C ILE A 4 9.57 -15.16 -6.47
N VAL A 5 8.64 -14.40 -5.91
CA VAL A 5 7.43 -13.97 -6.59
C VAL A 5 7.42 -12.46 -6.80
N GLY A 6 7.03 -12.04 -7.99
CA GLY A 6 6.88 -10.62 -8.34
C GLY A 6 5.47 -10.14 -7.98
N ILE A 7 5.38 -9.17 -7.07
CA ILE A 7 4.10 -8.68 -6.53
C ILE A 7 3.98 -7.18 -6.73
N ARG A 8 2.78 -6.75 -7.10
CA ARG A 8 2.42 -5.35 -7.34
C ARG A 8 1.23 -4.96 -6.49
N PHE A 9 1.36 -3.87 -5.74
CA PHE A 9 0.28 -3.36 -4.86
C PHE A 9 -0.70 -2.41 -5.56
N LYS A 10 -0.35 -1.89 -6.74
CA LYS A 10 -1.19 -0.96 -7.52
C LYS A 10 -1.17 -1.32 -8.99
N LYS A 11 -2.28 -1.14 -9.72
CA LYS A 11 -2.38 -1.46 -11.16
C LYS A 11 -1.19 -0.96 -12.01
N ALA A 12 -0.71 0.26 -11.77
CA ALA A 12 0.44 0.86 -12.47
C ALA A 12 1.67 1.10 -11.56
N GLY A 13 1.82 0.31 -10.50
CA GLY A 13 2.89 0.44 -9.52
C GLY A 13 4.17 -0.32 -9.87
N ARG A 14 5.24 -0.04 -9.11
CA ARG A 14 6.49 -0.81 -9.13
C ARG A 14 6.22 -2.26 -8.70
N VAL A 15 6.89 -3.21 -9.37
CA VAL A 15 6.93 -4.61 -8.96
C VAL A 15 7.98 -4.78 -7.88
N TYR A 16 7.61 -5.42 -6.79
CA TYR A 16 8.48 -5.76 -5.68
C TYR A 16 8.59 -7.28 -5.60
N TYR A 17 9.76 -7.77 -5.24
CA TYR A 17 10.03 -9.19 -5.12
C TYR A 17 9.93 -9.63 -3.67
N PHE A 18 9.27 -10.77 -3.46
CA PHE A 18 9.04 -11.36 -2.15
C PHE A 18 9.33 -12.86 -2.19
N ASP A 19 9.59 -13.44 -1.04
CA ASP A 19 9.64 -14.89 -0.87
C ASP A 19 8.21 -15.45 -0.88
N ALA A 20 7.95 -16.42 -1.76
CA ALA A 20 6.66 -17.10 -1.89
C ALA A 20 6.33 -17.97 -0.66
N ALA A 21 7.31 -18.24 0.22
CA ALA A 21 7.15 -18.99 1.47
C ALA A 21 6.51 -20.38 1.28
N GLY A 22 6.73 -21.01 0.12
CA GLY A 22 6.16 -22.31 -0.26
C GLY A 22 4.68 -22.26 -0.67
N PHE A 23 4.11 -21.08 -0.89
CA PHE A 23 2.80 -20.94 -1.52
C PHE A 23 2.93 -21.08 -3.03
N ASP A 24 2.11 -21.95 -3.62
CA ASP A 24 1.96 -22.06 -5.07
C ASP A 24 1.18 -20.84 -5.58
N LEU A 25 1.88 -19.88 -6.20
CA LEU A 25 1.33 -18.57 -6.58
C LEU A 25 1.35 -18.38 -8.08
N GLU A 26 0.17 -18.19 -8.66
CA GLU A 26 0.01 -17.93 -10.09
C GLU A 26 -0.16 -16.44 -10.40
N VAL A 27 0.10 -16.07 -11.64
CA VAL A 27 -0.14 -14.69 -12.10
C VAL A 27 -1.62 -14.35 -11.94
N ASN A 28 -1.89 -13.16 -11.39
CA ASN A 28 -3.20 -12.64 -10.98
C ASN A 28 -3.73 -13.12 -9.62
N ASP A 29 -3.03 -14.03 -8.92
CA ASP A 29 -3.38 -14.32 -7.53
C ASP A 29 -3.22 -13.06 -6.67
N TYR A 30 -4.12 -12.91 -5.70
CA TYR A 30 -4.00 -11.89 -4.67
C TYR A 30 -3.40 -12.50 -3.41
N VAL A 31 -2.51 -11.75 -2.78
CA VAL A 31 -1.77 -12.19 -1.60
C VAL A 31 -1.65 -11.07 -0.59
N VAL A 32 -1.50 -11.44 0.67
CA VAL A 32 -1.33 -10.50 1.78
C VAL A 32 0.13 -10.48 2.21
N ILE A 33 0.67 -9.27 2.33
CA ILE A 33 2.07 -9.03 2.72
C ILE A 33 2.12 -8.11 3.92
N ASN A 34 3.02 -8.40 4.86
CA ASN A 34 3.30 -7.50 5.98
C ASN A 34 4.39 -6.46 5.61
N THR A 35 3.97 -5.25 5.26
CA THR A 35 4.87 -4.14 4.94
C THR A 35 5.17 -3.32 6.21
N ALA A 36 6.02 -2.28 6.10
CA ALA A 36 6.20 -1.34 7.21
C ALA A 36 4.94 -0.51 7.52
N ARG A 37 3.89 -0.61 6.69
CA ARG A 37 2.61 0.09 6.85
C ARG A 37 1.50 -0.84 7.35
N GLY A 38 1.82 -2.09 7.64
CA GLY A 38 0.87 -3.12 8.07
C GLY A 38 0.60 -4.13 6.95
N LEU A 39 -0.55 -4.79 7.04
CA LEU A 39 -0.98 -5.73 6.01
C LEU A 39 -1.41 -4.98 4.76
N GLU A 40 -0.88 -5.38 3.60
CA GLU A 40 -1.24 -4.84 2.30
C GLU A 40 -1.65 -5.97 1.36
N LEU A 41 -2.63 -5.67 0.50
CA LEU A 41 -3.07 -6.57 -0.57
C LEU A 41 -2.19 -6.34 -1.80
N GLY A 42 -1.49 -7.38 -2.24
CA GLY A 42 -0.70 -7.39 -3.46
C GLY A 42 -1.29 -8.33 -4.50
N GLN A 43 -1.04 -8.04 -5.77
CA GLN A 43 -1.35 -8.91 -6.88
C GLN A 43 -0.06 -9.51 -7.46
N VAL A 44 -0.04 -10.81 -7.67
CA VAL A 44 1.06 -11.53 -8.31
C VAL A 44 1.08 -11.16 -9.80
N VAL A 45 2.23 -10.67 -10.27
CA VAL A 45 2.45 -10.24 -11.66
C VAL A 45 3.53 -11.06 -12.36
N THR A 46 4.34 -11.77 -11.59
CA THR A 46 5.35 -12.72 -12.08
C THR A 46 5.20 -13.98 -11.24
N PRO A 47 5.11 -15.17 -11.85
CA PRO A 47 5.00 -16.42 -11.10
C PRO A 47 6.21 -16.63 -10.18
N SER A 48 6.10 -17.53 -9.21
CA SER A 48 7.24 -17.94 -8.39
C SER A 48 8.32 -18.58 -9.27
N GLU A 49 9.48 -17.92 -9.36
CA GLU A 49 10.66 -18.45 -10.04
C GLU A 49 11.72 -18.82 -8.98
N GLN A 50 12.34 -19.98 -9.16
CA GLN A 50 13.42 -20.42 -8.28
C GLN A 50 14.69 -19.66 -8.62
N VAL A 51 15.16 -18.84 -7.69
CA VAL A 51 16.39 -18.06 -7.86
C VAL A 51 17.41 -18.54 -6.84
N LEU A 52 18.68 -18.58 -7.24
CA LEU A 52 19.76 -18.93 -6.33
C LEU A 52 19.87 -17.85 -5.24
N ASP A 53 19.94 -18.26 -3.97
CA ASP A 53 20.00 -17.35 -2.81
C ASP A 53 21.14 -16.31 -2.93
N SER A 54 22.20 -16.65 -3.68
CA SER A 54 23.35 -15.78 -4.00
C SER A 54 23.03 -14.58 -4.91
N GLU A 55 21.95 -14.61 -5.68
CA GLU A 55 21.49 -13.50 -6.52
C GLU A 55 20.59 -12.52 -5.75
N VAL A 56 20.12 -12.94 -4.57
CA VAL A 56 19.22 -12.18 -3.72
C VAL A 56 20.03 -11.37 -2.72
N GLY A 57 20.51 -10.19 -3.14
CA GLY A 57 21.42 -9.35 -2.35
C GLY A 57 20.89 -8.83 -1.00
N ARG A 58 19.63 -9.10 -0.62
CA ARG A 58 19.00 -8.73 0.67
C ARG A 58 17.94 -9.76 1.07
N PRO A 59 17.70 -10.01 2.38
CA PRO A 59 16.60 -10.85 2.81
C PRO A 59 15.26 -10.28 2.32
N LEU A 60 14.56 -11.05 1.49
CA LEU A 60 13.24 -10.70 1.00
C LEU A 60 12.23 -10.85 2.14
N LYS A 61 11.22 -9.99 2.14
CA LYS A 61 10.03 -10.25 2.96
C LYS A 61 9.25 -11.40 2.35
N SER A 62 8.56 -12.17 3.18
CA SER A 62 7.72 -13.29 2.74
C SER A 62 6.26 -12.90 2.58
N VAL A 63 5.58 -13.62 1.69
CA VAL A 63 4.12 -13.65 1.61
C VAL A 63 3.57 -14.23 2.91
N VAL A 64 2.55 -13.58 3.48
CA VAL A 64 1.92 -14.04 4.72
C VAL A 64 0.91 -15.13 4.44
N ARG A 65 0.06 -14.92 3.41
CA ARG A 65 -0.98 -15.85 2.95
C ARG A 65 -1.54 -15.44 1.60
N LYS A 66 -2.26 -16.35 0.93
CA LYS A 66 -3.18 -16.00 -0.14
C LYS A 66 -4.31 -15.11 0.39
N ALA A 67 -4.75 -14.16 -0.44
CA ALA A 67 -5.86 -13.29 -0.10
C ALA A 67 -7.18 -14.07 -0.16
N GLU A 68 -8.06 -13.78 0.78
CA GLU A 68 -9.41 -14.30 0.81
C GLU A 68 -10.34 -13.36 0.04
N PRO A 69 -11.51 -13.83 -0.42
CA PRO A 69 -12.50 -12.96 -1.08
C PRO A 69 -12.90 -11.75 -0.24
N GLU A 70 -12.87 -11.88 1.10
CA GLU A 70 -13.16 -10.78 2.03
C GLU A 70 -12.09 -9.68 1.98
N ASP A 71 -10.82 -10.02 1.79
CA ASP A 71 -9.73 -9.05 1.66
C ASP A 71 -9.91 -8.18 0.43
N ILE A 72 -10.29 -8.80 -0.69
CA ILE A 72 -10.54 -8.11 -1.96
C ILE A 72 -11.76 -7.18 -1.82
N LYS A 73 -12.83 -7.66 -1.18
CA LYS A 73 -14.01 -6.82 -0.89
C LYS A 73 -13.67 -5.63 -0.02
N ARG A 74 -12.90 -5.83 1.07
CA ARG A 74 -12.45 -4.73 1.93
C ARG A 74 -11.61 -3.71 1.19
N ALA A 75 -10.68 -4.16 0.33
CA ALA A 75 -9.88 -3.26 -0.49
C ALA A 75 -10.77 -2.38 -1.40
N GLN A 76 -11.79 -2.98 -2.02
CA GLN A 76 -12.76 -2.24 -2.83
C GLN A 76 -13.60 -1.24 -2.01
N GLU A 77 -14.00 -1.60 -0.80
CA GLU A 77 -14.71 -0.69 0.12
C GLU A 77 -13.81 0.50 0.53
N PHE A 78 -12.53 0.24 0.78
CA PHE A 78 -11.58 1.30 1.12
C PHE A 78 -11.32 2.26 -0.04
N GLU A 79 -11.33 1.81 -1.30
CA GLU A 79 -11.19 2.72 -2.46
C GLU A 79 -12.23 3.85 -2.44
N GLY A 80 -13.46 3.57 -1.97
CA GLY A 80 -14.50 4.59 -1.78
C GLY A 80 -14.13 5.59 -0.70
N ARG A 81 -13.76 5.10 0.48
CA ARG A 81 -13.38 5.91 1.65
C ARG A 81 -12.12 6.75 1.39
N GLU A 82 -11.19 6.22 0.60
CA GLU A 82 -9.97 6.90 0.17
C GLU A 82 -10.27 8.12 -0.69
N LYS A 83 -11.23 8.02 -1.63
CA LYS A 83 -11.64 9.17 -2.46
C LYS A 83 -12.27 10.29 -1.63
N GLU A 84 -13.09 9.93 -0.64
CA GLU A 84 -13.66 10.89 0.30
C GLU A 84 -12.56 11.56 1.13
N ALA A 85 -11.66 10.77 1.69
CA ALA A 85 -10.55 11.28 2.48
C ALA A 85 -9.60 12.17 1.66
N LEU A 86 -9.33 11.82 0.40
CA LEU A 86 -8.56 12.62 -0.54
C LEU A 86 -9.21 13.99 -0.76
N THR A 87 -10.53 14.01 -0.93
CA THR A 87 -11.31 15.23 -1.13
C THR A 87 -11.25 16.14 0.10
N GLU A 88 -11.44 15.57 1.30
CA GLU A 88 -11.36 16.31 2.55
C GLU A 88 -9.95 16.85 2.84
N CYS A 89 -8.92 16.05 2.55
CA CYS A 89 -7.53 16.47 2.66
C CYS A 89 -7.21 17.62 1.70
N GLY A 90 -7.69 17.55 0.45
CA GLY A 90 -7.54 18.62 -0.53
C GLY A 90 -8.15 19.95 -0.06
N LYS A 91 -9.34 19.92 0.54
CA LYS A 91 -9.97 21.12 1.12
C LYS A 91 -9.12 21.74 2.23
N LEU A 92 -8.53 20.90 3.09
CA LEU A 92 -7.67 21.36 4.19
C LEU A 92 -6.34 21.93 3.68
N ILE A 93 -5.72 21.30 2.67
CA ILE A 93 -4.49 21.81 2.02
C ILE A 93 -4.72 23.22 1.49
N THR A 94 -5.83 23.45 0.79
CA THR A 94 -6.20 24.78 0.28
C THR A 94 -6.48 25.75 1.42
N LYS A 95 -7.24 25.34 2.44
CA LYS A 95 -7.55 26.19 3.60
C LYS A 95 -6.31 26.62 4.38
N LEU A 96 -5.34 25.72 4.53
CA LEU A 96 -4.09 25.95 5.25
C LEU A 96 -2.98 26.55 4.36
N ASN A 97 -3.28 26.79 3.08
CA ASN A 97 -2.35 27.33 2.08
C ASN A 97 -1.01 26.58 2.02
N LEU A 98 -1.07 25.25 2.06
CA LEU A 98 0.13 24.40 2.06
C LEU A 98 0.65 24.23 0.62
N PRO A 99 1.94 24.51 0.34
CA PRO A 99 2.52 24.44 -1.00
C PRO A 99 2.83 22.99 -1.41
N MET A 100 1.78 22.16 -1.53
CA MET A 100 1.86 20.75 -1.90
C MET A 100 0.72 20.34 -2.82
N LYS A 101 0.95 19.29 -3.61
CA LYS A 101 -0.03 18.65 -4.48
C LYS A 101 -0.35 17.26 -3.96
N LEU A 102 -1.60 17.06 -3.58
CA LEU A 102 -2.09 15.74 -3.17
C LEU A 102 -2.17 14.79 -4.38
N LEU A 103 -1.69 13.56 -4.21
CA LEU A 103 -1.60 12.55 -5.27
C LEU A 103 -2.59 11.40 -5.05
N SER A 104 -2.53 10.74 -3.89
CA SER A 104 -3.42 9.62 -3.55
C SER A 104 -3.59 9.49 -2.03
N ALA A 105 -4.59 8.71 -1.62
CA ALA A 105 -4.82 8.28 -0.25
C ALA A 105 -5.05 6.76 -0.29
N GLU A 106 -4.44 6.02 0.64
CA GLU A 106 -4.50 4.55 0.68
C GLU A 106 -4.67 4.05 2.10
N HIS A 107 -5.67 3.20 2.31
CA HIS A 107 -5.77 2.37 3.50
C HIS A 107 -4.88 1.14 3.37
N ASN A 108 -4.39 0.68 4.50
CA ASN A 108 -3.91 -0.70 4.61
C ASN A 108 -5.10 -1.68 4.67
N LEU A 109 -4.81 -2.97 4.51
CA LEU A 109 -5.83 -4.01 4.36
C LEU A 109 -6.74 -4.16 5.59
N ASP A 110 -6.24 -3.84 6.78
CA ASP A 110 -7.01 -3.88 8.03
C ASP A 110 -7.72 -2.55 8.36
N GLY A 111 -7.52 -1.51 7.55
CA GLY A 111 -8.11 -0.18 7.73
C GLY A 111 -7.58 0.60 8.94
N SER A 112 -6.55 0.11 9.63
CA SER A 112 -5.99 0.75 10.81
C SER A 112 -5.17 2.01 10.49
N ARG A 113 -4.74 2.16 9.23
CA ARG A 113 -3.88 3.25 8.79
C ARG A 113 -4.35 3.81 7.44
N LEU A 114 -4.36 5.14 7.33
CA LEU A 114 -4.61 5.85 6.09
C LEU A 114 -3.39 6.70 5.71
N THR A 115 -2.80 6.41 4.56
CA THR A 115 -1.58 7.07 4.09
C THR A 115 -1.90 8.01 2.93
N PHE A 116 -1.56 9.29 3.08
CA PHE A 116 -1.65 10.27 1.99
C PHE A 116 -0.30 10.44 1.29
N PHE A 117 -0.32 10.42 -0.04
CA PHE A 117 0.82 10.70 -0.90
C PHE A 117 0.66 12.10 -1.48
N PHE A 118 1.72 12.90 -1.40
CA PHE A 118 1.76 14.24 -1.97
C PHE A 118 3.14 14.52 -2.56
N SER A 119 3.21 15.49 -3.47
CA SER A 119 4.46 16.09 -3.92
C SER A 119 4.54 17.54 -3.46
N ALA A 120 5.76 18.01 -3.17
CA ALA A 120 6.04 19.40 -2.84
C ALA A 120 7.43 19.76 -3.36
N ALA A 121 7.61 20.99 -3.82
CA ALA A 121 8.91 21.48 -4.27
C ALA A 121 9.85 21.76 -3.07
N GLU A 122 9.28 22.15 -1.94
CA GLU A 122 9.99 22.50 -0.73
C GLU A 122 9.43 21.74 0.48
N ARG A 123 10.12 21.84 1.62
CA ARG A 123 9.68 21.23 2.87
C ARG A 123 8.40 21.92 3.36
N VAL A 124 7.32 21.16 3.51
CA VAL A 124 6.04 21.66 4.02
C VAL A 124 5.86 21.25 5.48
N ASP A 125 5.46 22.18 6.34
CA ASP A 125 4.97 21.84 7.69
C ASP A 125 3.50 21.44 7.63
N PHE A 126 3.24 20.14 7.69
CA PHE A 126 1.89 19.56 7.60
C PHE A 126 1.32 19.16 8.97
N ARG A 127 1.92 19.59 10.10
CA ARG A 127 1.46 19.19 11.44
C ARG A 127 0.02 19.61 11.73
N GLU A 128 -0.38 20.79 11.27
CA GLU A 128 -1.76 21.26 11.42
C GLU A 128 -2.74 20.45 10.56
N LEU A 129 -2.35 20.13 9.32
CA LEU A 129 -3.12 19.25 8.42
C LEU A 129 -3.39 17.89 9.08
N VAL A 130 -2.36 17.27 9.67
CA VAL A 130 -2.49 15.99 10.38
C VAL A 130 -3.47 16.10 11.54
N ARG A 131 -3.38 17.16 12.35
CA ARG A 131 -4.31 17.38 13.48
C ARG A 131 -5.77 17.49 13.02
N GLU A 132 -6.02 18.22 11.95
CA GLU A 132 -7.37 18.38 11.40
C GLU A 132 -7.90 17.09 10.77
N LEU A 133 -7.06 16.34 10.05
CA LEU A 133 -7.41 15.04 9.49
C LEU A 133 -7.72 14.00 10.57
N SER A 134 -6.90 13.91 11.63
CA SER A 134 -7.15 12.96 12.73
C SER A 134 -8.48 13.22 13.44
N LYS A 135 -8.91 14.48 13.57
CA LYS A 135 -10.23 14.82 14.13
C LYS A 135 -11.39 14.34 13.24
N ARG A 136 -11.22 14.41 11.91
CA ARG A 136 -12.26 14.07 10.94
C ARG A 136 -12.35 12.58 10.64
N LEU A 137 -11.20 11.93 10.43
CA LEU A 137 -11.13 10.58 9.85
C LEU A 137 -11.07 9.46 10.89
N LYS A 138 -10.77 9.77 12.17
CA LYS A 138 -10.67 8.79 13.28
C LYS A 138 -9.78 7.56 12.96
N VAL A 139 -8.79 7.74 12.09
CA VAL A 139 -7.82 6.72 11.65
C VAL A 139 -6.40 7.27 11.89
N ARG A 140 -5.42 6.38 12.07
CA ARG A 140 -4.01 6.75 12.29
C ARG A 140 -3.26 7.07 11.01
#